data_AF-A0A182E128-F1
#
_entry.id   AF-A0A182E128-F1
#
_cell.length_a   1.000
_cell.length_b   1.000
_cell.length_c   1.000
_cell.angle_alpha   90.00
_cell.angle_beta   90.00
_cell.angle_gamma   90.00
#
_symmetry.space_group_name_H-M   'P 1'
#
loop_
_entity.id
_entity.type
_entity.pdbx_description
1 polymer ?
#
loop_
_entity_poly.entity_id
_entity_poly.type
_entity_poly.pdbx_seq_one_letter_code
_entity_poly.pdbx_strand_id
1 'polypeptide(L)'
;MLISTTSNDLSSGNRKTKEDDQERANKQEPISKQDPLTGSSSNSYPAFDDQDKIFDDTGSLMSVTLDSLIELLIPSGNYSPEQSYIFAALLNIRIFISPPDLLQKILQLDRAERFERALIDISSSMDQVLNTDDNNYKGLLEICPNPTTLAQQMTLIELERLSMIGPDEIVYAAIDDDAKKRFGNRMNNIRNYIDWSNRLTYLTATEILRCSKRGYRIHTIEYFIDVAKECINIGNFNSFMAIVAALSLPLIARLKKTVILSFFFFHLI
;
A
#
# COMPACT_ATOMS: atom_id res chain seq x y z
N MET A 1 19.79 58.67 -4.51
CA MET A 1 19.56 59.19 -5.87
C MET A 1 18.22 58.68 -6.35
N LEU A 2 17.40 59.55 -6.93
CA LEU A 2 16.12 59.22 -7.57
C LEU A 2 16.37 58.58 -8.94
N ILE A 3 15.62 57.54 -9.31
CA ILE A 3 14.89 57.45 -10.60
C ILE A 3 13.60 56.65 -10.35
N SER A 4 12.50 57.10 -10.95
CA SER A 4 11.15 56.49 -10.87
C SER A 4 10.81 55.69 -12.14
N THR A 5 9.51 55.39 -12.35
CA THR A 5 8.80 54.80 -13.52
C THR A 5 8.66 53.27 -13.53
N THR A 6 7.50 52.67 -13.85
CA THR A 6 6.18 53.21 -14.25
C THR A 6 5.03 52.26 -13.86
N SER A 7 3.86 52.82 -13.57
CA SER A 7 2.61 52.08 -13.31
C SER A 7 2.02 51.47 -14.59
N ASN A 8 1.31 50.34 -14.45
CA ASN A 8 0.34 49.86 -15.43
C ASN A 8 -1.07 50.00 -14.85
N ASP A 9 -1.85 50.96 -15.35
CA ASP A 9 -3.31 50.96 -15.22
C ASP A 9 -3.92 50.16 -16.37
N LEU A 10 -4.93 49.33 -16.08
CA LEU A 10 -5.86 48.86 -17.11
C LEU A 10 -7.27 48.73 -16.52
N SER A 11 -8.19 49.47 -17.15
CA SER A 11 -9.55 49.73 -16.69
C SER A 11 -10.49 48.54 -16.86
N SER A 12 -11.53 48.54 -16.03
CA SER A 12 -12.74 47.74 -16.22
C SER A 12 -13.49 48.08 -17.53
N GLY A 13 -14.20 47.09 -18.08
CA GLY A 13 -15.14 47.20 -19.20
C GLY A 13 -16.14 46.03 -19.14
N ASN A 14 -17.43 46.27 -19.47
CA ASN A 14 -18.53 45.42 -19.00
C ASN A 14 -19.72 45.38 -20.01
N ARG A 15 -20.54 44.30 -19.93
CA ARG A 15 -21.94 44.10 -20.42
C ARG A 15 -22.20 43.34 -21.75
N LYS A 16 -23.04 42.28 -21.63
CA LYS A 16 -24.28 41.88 -22.37
C LYS A 16 -24.28 41.89 -23.93
N THR A 17 -24.93 40.98 -24.66
CA THR A 17 -26.37 40.57 -24.71
C THR A 17 -26.45 39.33 -25.66
N LYS A 18 -27.02 38.15 -25.34
CA LYS A 18 -28.44 37.67 -25.34
C LYS A 18 -29.08 37.40 -26.73
N GLU A 19 -30.02 36.44 -26.75
CA GLU A 19 -30.85 35.90 -27.87
C GLU A 19 -30.08 35.02 -28.89
N ASP A 20 -30.42 33.74 -29.16
CA ASP A 20 -31.68 32.95 -29.28
C ASP A 20 -31.96 32.67 -30.77
N ASP A 21 -31.90 31.40 -31.20
CA ASP A 21 -32.86 30.86 -32.18
C ASP A 21 -32.91 29.32 -32.18
N GLN A 22 -34.04 28.78 -32.63
CA GLN A 22 -34.50 27.42 -32.30
C GLN A 22 -34.72 26.53 -33.55
N GLU A 23 -34.90 25.23 -33.30
CA GLU A 23 -35.91 24.35 -33.95
C GLU A 23 -35.42 23.10 -34.72
N ARG A 24 -36.26 22.04 -34.61
CA ARG A 24 -36.36 20.76 -35.34
C ARG A 24 -35.60 19.59 -34.68
N ALA A 25 -36.23 18.74 -33.85
CA ALA A 25 -37.42 17.87 -34.04
C ALA A 25 -37.20 16.80 -35.14
N ASN A 26 -37.56 15.52 -35.01
CA ASN A 26 -38.42 14.76 -34.07
C ASN A 26 -37.87 13.31 -33.93
N LYS A 27 -37.84 12.68 -32.75
CA LYS A 27 -38.85 11.75 -32.15
C LYS A 27 -39.12 10.40 -32.86
N GLN A 28 -39.11 9.34 -32.02
CA GLN A 28 -39.93 8.10 -32.01
C GLN A 28 -39.33 6.72 -32.40
N GLU A 29 -39.08 5.92 -31.36
CA GLU A 29 -39.41 4.48 -31.24
C GLU A 29 -40.86 4.31 -30.69
N PRO A 30 -41.41 3.10 -30.44
CA PRO A 30 -41.40 1.86 -31.25
C PRO A 30 -42.83 1.25 -31.39
N ILE A 31 -43.08 0.32 -32.35
CA ILE A 31 -44.33 -0.49 -32.37
C ILE A 31 -44.08 -1.96 -32.77
N SER A 32 -44.72 -2.87 -32.01
CA SER A 32 -44.70 -4.34 -32.11
C SER A 32 -45.55 -4.91 -33.27
N LYS A 33 -45.20 -6.11 -33.76
CA LYS A 33 -46.12 -7.03 -34.46
C LYS A 33 -45.79 -8.50 -34.19
N GLN A 34 -46.84 -9.27 -33.96
CA GLN A 34 -46.94 -10.74 -34.03
C GLN A 34 -47.86 -11.09 -35.23
N ASP A 35 -48.16 -12.33 -35.65
CA ASP A 35 -47.89 -13.75 -35.28
C ASP A 35 -48.18 -14.56 -36.60
N PRO A 36 -48.38 -15.90 -36.67
CA PRO A 36 -47.86 -17.07 -35.92
C PRO A 36 -47.35 -18.22 -36.84
N LEU A 37 -46.78 -19.30 -36.27
CA LEU A 37 -47.19 -20.73 -36.49
C LEU A 37 -46.20 -21.78 -35.90
N THR A 38 -46.65 -22.43 -34.82
CA THR A 38 -46.46 -23.86 -34.43
C THR A 38 -45.18 -24.64 -34.79
N GLY A 39 -44.48 -25.13 -33.75
CA GLY A 39 -43.48 -26.21 -33.85
C GLY A 39 -42.96 -26.66 -32.48
N SER A 40 -43.70 -27.53 -31.77
CA SER A 40 -43.35 -27.98 -30.42
C SER A 40 -42.26 -29.07 -30.43
N SER A 41 -41.14 -28.82 -29.74
CA SER A 41 -40.20 -29.85 -29.30
C SER A 41 -39.66 -29.50 -27.92
N SER A 42 -40.18 -30.17 -26.90
CA SER A 42 -39.76 -30.01 -25.51
C SER A 42 -38.43 -30.73 -25.26
N ASN A 43 -37.31 -30.04 -25.48
CA ASN A 43 -36.04 -30.39 -24.86
C ASN A 43 -35.78 -29.42 -23.70
N SER A 44 -36.11 -29.86 -22.49
CA SER A 44 -35.64 -29.22 -21.26
C SER A 44 -34.13 -29.43 -21.17
N TYR A 45 -33.36 -28.41 -21.58
CA TYR A 45 -31.96 -28.31 -21.19
C TYR A 45 -31.91 -28.34 -19.65
N PRO A 46 -31.08 -29.19 -19.02
CA PRO A 46 -30.84 -29.07 -17.60
C PRO A 46 -30.25 -27.67 -17.34
N ALA A 47 -30.74 -27.00 -16.30
CA ALA A 47 -30.13 -25.75 -15.86
C ALA A 47 -28.65 -26.01 -15.57
N PHE A 48 -27.79 -25.06 -15.96
CA PHE A 48 -26.41 -25.06 -15.49
C PHE A 48 -26.46 -24.87 -13.97
N ASP A 49 -26.13 -25.94 -13.24
CA ASP A 49 -25.95 -25.89 -11.80
C ASP A 49 -24.68 -25.10 -11.51
N ASP A 50 -24.70 -24.21 -10.52
CA ASP A 50 -23.60 -23.30 -10.16
C ASP A 50 -22.45 -24.06 -9.43
N GLN A 51 -22.02 -25.20 -9.99
CA GLN A 51 -20.91 -26.00 -9.49
C GLN A 51 -19.62 -25.61 -10.21
N ASP A 52 -18.89 -24.70 -9.59
CA ASP A 52 -17.60 -24.17 -10.02
C ASP A 52 -16.54 -25.24 -10.33
N LYS A 53 -16.64 -26.43 -9.72
CA LYS A 53 -15.71 -27.56 -9.82
C LYS A 53 -16.48 -28.89 -9.85
N ILE A 54 -16.37 -29.65 -10.94
CA ILE A 54 -16.99 -30.97 -11.12
C ILE A 54 -15.91 -32.04 -11.03
N PHE A 55 -16.17 -33.09 -10.25
CA PHE A 55 -15.30 -34.24 -10.03
C PHE A 55 -15.97 -35.53 -10.55
N ASP A 56 -15.19 -36.55 -10.89
CA ASP A 56 -15.71 -37.89 -11.17
C ASP A 56 -15.93 -38.73 -9.90
N ASP A 57 -16.54 -39.90 -10.06
CA ASP A 57 -16.78 -40.88 -8.99
C ASP A 57 -15.49 -41.43 -8.33
N THR A 58 -14.31 -41.11 -8.88
CA THR A 58 -12.99 -41.47 -8.34
C THR A 58 -12.31 -40.34 -7.58
N GLY A 59 -12.90 -39.13 -7.59
CA GLY A 59 -12.34 -37.91 -7.00
C GLY A 59 -11.41 -37.11 -7.92
N SER A 60 -11.32 -37.47 -9.21
CA SER A 60 -10.52 -36.74 -10.20
C SER A 60 -11.29 -35.53 -10.73
N LEU A 61 -10.60 -34.40 -10.91
CA LEU A 61 -11.20 -33.15 -11.39
C LEU A 61 -11.54 -33.24 -12.89
N MET A 62 -12.82 -33.13 -13.23
CA MET A 62 -13.32 -33.32 -14.61
C MET A 62 -13.54 -32.01 -15.37
N SER A 63 -14.09 -30.99 -14.71
CA SER A 63 -14.24 -29.65 -15.30
C SER A 63 -14.33 -28.57 -14.25
N VAL A 64 -13.85 -27.37 -14.59
CA VAL A 64 -13.86 -26.19 -13.72
C VAL A 64 -14.22 -24.93 -14.50
N THR A 65 -14.75 -23.93 -13.80
CA THR A 65 -14.81 -22.56 -14.33
C THR A 65 -13.40 -21.96 -14.46
N LEU A 66 -13.25 -20.93 -15.30
CA LEU A 66 -11.94 -20.30 -15.53
C LEU A 66 -11.37 -19.69 -14.24
N ASP A 67 -12.22 -19.08 -13.40
CA ASP A 67 -11.76 -18.48 -12.15
C ASP A 67 -11.39 -19.57 -11.11
N SER A 68 -12.11 -20.70 -11.08
CA SER A 68 -11.71 -21.89 -10.31
C SER A 68 -10.39 -22.53 -10.79
N LEU A 69 -10.12 -22.54 -12.10
CA LEU A 69 -8.85 -22.98 -12.67
C LEU A 69 -7.69 -22.07 -12.24
N ILE A 70 -7.94 -20.76 -12.16
CA ILE A 70 -6.95 -19.77 -11.73
C ILE A 70 -6.69 -19.88 -10.22
N GLU A 71 -7.73 -20.06 -9.41
CA GLU A 71 -7.60 -20.32 -7.97
C GLU A 71 -6.79 -21.60 -7.69
N LEU A 72 -7.05 -22.69 -8.42
CA LEU A 72 -6.31 -23.96 -8.33
C LEU A 72 -4.84 -23.86 -8.81
N LEU A 73 -4.41 -22.73 -9.40
CA LEU A 73 -3.01 -22.46 -9.71
C LEU A 73 -2.27 -21.69 -8.62
N ILE A 74 -2.99 -21.15 -7.63
CA ILE A 74 -2.41 -20.41 -6.50
C ILE A 74 -2.13 -21.39 -5.36
N PRO A 75 -0.87 -21.50 -4.88
CA PRO A 75 -0.57 -22.31 -3.71
C PRO A 75 -1.14 -21.65 -2.44
N SER A 76 -2.01 -22.35 -1.73
CA SER A 76 -2.54 -21.93 -0.42
C SER A 76 -1.88 -22.73 0.71
N GLY A 77 -2.01 -22.28 1.97
CA GLY A 77 -1.30 -22.86 3.11
C GLY A 77 -1.53 -24.37 3.37
N ASN A 78 -2.56 -24.95 2.78
CA ASN A 78 -2.92 -26.38 2.84
C ASN A 78 -2.98 -27.07 1.46
N TYR A 79 -2.62 -26.38 0.37
CA TYR A 79 -2.75 -26.88 -1.00
C TYR A 79 -1.56 -26.46 -1.87
N SER A 80 -0.88 -27.45 -2.45
CA SER A 80 0.15 -27.24 -3.46
C SER A 80 -0.29 -27.92 -4.75
N PRO A 81 -0.47 -27.19 -5.88
CA PRO A 81 -0.84 -27.81 -7.14
C PRO A 81 0.28 -28.73 -7.66
N GLU A 82 -0.09 -29.89 -8.20
CA GLU A 82 0.87 -30.83 -8.76
C GLU A 82 1.56 -30.26 -10.01
N GLN A 83 2.83 -30.63 -10.21
CA GLN A 83 3.62 -30.18 -11.36
C GLN A 83 3.00 -30.57 -12.72
N SER A 84 2.33 -31.73 -12.77
CA SER A 84 1.50 -32.22 -13.87
C SER A 84 0.36 -31.24 -14.22
N TYR A 85 -0.37 -30.78 -13.19
CA TYR A 85 -1.50 -29.86 -13.29
C TYR A 85 -1.04 -28.46 -13.70
N ILE A 86 -0.01 -27.91 -13.07
CA ILE A 86 0.59 -26.61 -13.43
C ILE A 86 1.01 -26.63 -14.91
N PHE A 87 1.69 -27.67 -15.35
CA PHE A 87 2.12 -27.81 -16.74
C PHE A 87 0.94 -27.90 -17.71
N ALA A 88 -0.05 -28.76 -17.43
CA ALA A 88 -1.23 -28.94 -18.28
C ALA A 88 -2.06 -27.66 -18.39
N ALA A 89 -2.23 -26.94 -17.27
CA ALA A 89 -2.89 -25.64 -17.26
C ALA A 89 -2.11 -24.63 -18.10
N LEU A 90 -0.83 -24.36 -17.80
CA LEU A 90 -0.01 -23.37 -18.52
C LEU A 90 0.11 -23.65 -20.04
N LEU A 91 0.11 -24.93 -20.44
CA LEU A 91 0.12 -25.33 -21.86
C LEU A 91 -1.17 -24.89 -22.59
N ASN A 92 -2.32 -25.05 -21.95
CA ASN A 92 -3.65 -24.85 -22.56
C ASN A 92 -4.30 -23.50 -22.24
N ILE A 93 -3.83 -22.77 -21.22
CA ILE A 93 -4.50 -21.56 -20.72
C ILE A 93 -4.64 -20.45 -21.76
N ARG A 94 -3.75 -20.42 -22.77
CA ARG A 94 -3.82 -19.50 -23.93
C ARG A 94 -5.11 -19.61 -24.73
N ILE A 95 -5.85 -20.71 -24.62
CA ILE A 95 -7.16 -20.90 -25.26
C ILE A 95 -8.24 -20.05 -24.56
N PHE A 96 -8.04 -19.70 -23.28
CA PHE A 96 -9.02 -19.06 -22.41
C PHE A 96 -8.62 -17.66 -21.91
N ILE A 97 -7.31 -17.40 -21.74
CA ILE A 97 -6.78 -16.14 -21.22
C ILE A 97 -5.35 -15.89 -21.71
N SER A 98 -4.99 -14.62 -21.95
CA SER A 98 -3.63 -14.26 -22.34
C SER A 98 -2.64 -14.44 -21.17
N PRO A 99 -1.39 -14.89 -21.40
CA PRO A 99 -0.39 -15.01 -20.33
C PRO A 99 -0.19 -13.75 -19.45
N PRO A 100 -0.13 -12.51 -19.96
CA PRO A 100 -0.08 -11.31 -19.11
C PRO A 100 -1.34 -11.13 -18.26
N ASP A 101 -2.53 -11.39 -18.80
CA ASP A 101 -3.80 -11.23 -18.09
C ASP A 101 -3.95 -12.29 -16.98
N LEU A 102 -3.47 -13.51 -17.22
CA LEU A 102 -3.37 -14.57 -16.22
C LEU A 102 -2.42 -14.18 -15.09
N LEU A 103 -1.22 -13.69 -15.42
CA LEU A 103 -0.25 -13.22 -14.42
C LEU A 103 -0.84 -12.06 -13.60
N GLN A 104 -1.55 -11.12 -14.24
CA GLN A 104 -2.22 -10.03 -13.56
C GLN A 104 -3.31 -10.53 -12.61
N LYS A 105 -4.16 -11.48 -13.03
CA LYS A 105 -5.18 -12.11 -12.16
C LYS A 105 -4.54 -12.83 -10.97
N ILE A 106 -3.54 -13.68 -11.21
CA ILE A 106 -2.83 -14.42 -10.14
C ILE A 106 -2.20 -13.45 -9.12
N LEU A 107 -1.51 -12.40 -9.59
CA LEU A 107 -0.91 -11.38 -8.72
C LEU A 107 -1.92 -10.51 -7.98
N GLN A 108 -3.14 -10.36 -8.49
CA GLN A 108 -4.23 -9.67 -7.79
C GLN A 108 -4.84 -10.57 -6.70
N LEU A 109 -5.05 -11.86 -7.00
CA LEU A 109 -5.62 -12.84 -6.07
C LEU A 109 -4.67 -13.19 -4.92
N ASP A 110 -3.39 -13.50 -5.19
CA ASP A 110 -2.37 -13.71 -4.15
C ASP A 110 -2.25 -12.48 -3.22
N ARG A 111 -2.31 -11.28 -3.79
CA ARG A 111 -2.29 -10.02 -3.03
C ARG A 111 -3.56 -9.84 -2.18
N ALA A 112 -4.73 -10.18 -2.71
CA ALA A 112 -5.99 -10.11 -1.96
C ALA A 112 -6.00 -11.11 -0.80
N GLU A 113 -5.63 -12.37 -1.04
CA GLU A 113 -5.56 -13.42 -0.02
C GLU A 113 -4.54 -13.06 1.09
N ARG A 114 -3.41 -12.44 0.74
CA ARG A 114 -2.45 -11.88 1.71
C ARG A 114 -3.03 -10.70 2.49
N PHE A 115 -3.76 -9.80 1.84
CA PHE A 115 -4.41 -8.68 2.54
C PHE A 115 -5.50 -9.17 3.51
N GLU A 116 -6.30 -10.17 3.14
CA GLU A 116 -7.32 -10.74 4.04
C GLU A 116 -6.69 -11.44 5.25
N ARG A 117 -5.65 -12.24 5.05
CA ARG A 117 -4.85 -12.80 6.15
C ARG A 117 -4.29 -11.70 7.06
N ALA A 118 -3.67 -10.67 6.48
CA ALA A 118 -3.14 -9.55 7.24
C ALA A 118 -4.25 -8.78 7.99
N LEU A 119 -5.45 -8.64 7.44
CA LEU A 119 -6.60 -8.02 8.13
C LEU A 119 -7.09 -8.87 9.31
N ILE A 120 -7.14 -10.20 9.17
CA ILE A 120 -7.50 -11.13 10.25
C ILE A 120 -6.46 -11.04 11.38
N ASP A 121 -5.16 -11.11 11.04
CA ASP A 121 -4.06 -11.00 12.00
C ASP A 121 -4.01 -9.63 12.69
N ILE A 122 -4.24 -8.55 11.94
CA ILE A 122 -4.34 -7.19 12.48
C ILE A 122 -5.55 -7.04 13.39
N SER A 123 -6.71 -7.61 13.05
CA SER A 123 -7.90 -7.55 13.92
C SER A 123 -7.66 -8.31 15.23
N SER A 124 -7.14 -9.54 15.15
CA SER A 124 -6.79 -10.36 16.31
C SER A 124 -5.71 -9.71 17.20
N SER A 125 -4.81 -8.93 16.59
CA SER A 125 -3.79 -8.15 17.31
C SER A 125 -4.37 -6.85 17.90
N MET A 126 -5.31 -6.19 17.21
CA MET A 126 -5.97 -4.96 17.67
C MET A 126 -6.79 -5.22 18.94
N ASP A 127 -7.50 -6.35 19.00
CA ASP A 127 -8.24 -6.78 20.18
C ASP A 127 -7.33 -7.02 21.40
N GLN A 128 -6.05 -7.34 21.19
CA GLN A 128 -5.06 -7.42 22.28
C GLN A 128 -4.54 -6.03 22.69
N VAL A 129 -4.23 -5.17 21.72
CA VAL A 129 -3.73 -3.80 21.97
C VAL A 129 -4.76 -2.94 22.70
N LEU A 130 -6.06 -3.02 22.34
CA LEU A 130 -7.13 -2.26 22.98
C LEU A 130 -7.44 -2.69 24.42
N ASN A 131 -7.00 -3.88 24.84
CA ASN A 131 -7.17 -4.42 26.19
C ASN A 131 -5.89 -4.34 27.06
N THR A 132 -4.84 -3.65 26.59
CA THR A 132 -3.57 -3.55 27.31
C THR A 132 -3.53 -2.29 28.19
N ASP A 133 -3.53 -2.47 29.52
CA ASP A 133 -3.22 -1.39 30.47
C ASP A 133 -1.88 -0.71 30.10
N ASP A 134 -1.80 0.62 30.21
CA ASP A 134 -0.60 1.43 29.87
C ASP A 134 0.72 0.95 30.52
N ASN A 135 0.62 0.16 31.60
CA ASN A 135 1.73 -0.42 32.35
C ASN A 135 2.32 -1.71 31.75
N ASN A 136 1.69 -2.36 30.76
CA ASN A 136 2.14 -3.64 30.18
C ASN A 136 2.67 -3.53 28.74
N TYR A 137 2.93 -2.32 28.26
CA TYR A 137 3.60 -2.12 26.97
C TYR A 137 5.08 -2.54 27.06
N LYS A 138 5.42 -3.64 26.36
CA LYS A 138 6.81 -4.01 26.08
C LYS A 138 7.47 -2.96 25.18
N GLY A 139 8.66 -2.51 25.54
CA GLY A 139 9.45 -1.60 24.70
C GLY A 139 9.94 -2.28 23.43
N LEU A 140 10.26 -1.50 22.38
CA LEU A 140 10.74 -2.04 21.10
C LEU A 140 12.00 -2.91 21.26
N LEU A 141 12.88 -2.52 22.19
CA LEU A 141 14.07 -3.27 22.60
C LEU A 141 13.74 -4.67 23.17
N GLU A 142 12.61 -4.83 23.86
CA GLU A 142 12.18 -6.14 24.40
C GLU A 142 11.53 -7.02 23.32
N ILE A 143 10.86 -6.40 22.34
CA ILE A 143 10.23 -7.09 21.21
C ILE A 143 11.27 -7.57 20.19
N CYS A 144 12.27 -6.73 19.88
CA CYS A 144 13.32 -7.02 18.92
C CYS A 144 14.72 -6.66 19.47
N PRO A 145 15.32 -7.47 20.35
CA PRO A 145 16.60 -7.15 20.97
C PRO A 145 17.80 -7.13 20.00
N ASN A 146 17.65 -7.65 18.77
CA ASN A 146 18.71 -7.66 17.75
C ASN A 146 18.58 -6.42 16.83
N PRO A 147 19.58 -5.51 16.82
CA PRO A 147 19.56 -4.32 15.96
C PRO A 147 19.52 -4.63 14.46
N THR A 148 20.27 -5.64 14.01
CA THR A 148 20.31 -6.07 12.60
C THR A 148 18.93 -6.53 12.14
N THR A 149 18.23 -7.29 12.98
CA THR A 149 16.87 -7.77 12.67
C THR A 149 15.89 -6.59 12.57
N LEU A 150 15.95 -5.61 13.48
CA LEU A 150 15.08 -4.43 13.38
C LEU A 150 15.37 -3.61 12.11
N ALA A 151 16.65 -3.37 11.80
CA ALA A 151 17.05 -2.66 10.60
C ALA A 151 16.61 -3.37 9.30
N GLN A 152 16.68 -4.71 9.27
CA GLN A 152 16.14 -5.52 8.18
C GLN A 152 14.61 -5.36 8.04
N GLN A 153 13.85 -5.50 9.12
CA GLN A 153 12.38 -5.36 9.08
C GLN A 153 11.94 -3.96 8.65
N MET A 154 12.59 -2.91 9.18
CA MET A 154 12.34 -1.53 8.76
C MET A 154 12.64 -1.33 7.27
N THR A 155 13.73 -1.93 6.77
CA THR A 155 14.08 -1.88 5.34
C THR A 155 13.04 -2.60 4.46
N LEU A 156 12.51 -3.74 4.88
CA LEU A 156 11.45 -4.45 4.15
C LEU A 156 10.18 -3.60 4.05
N ILE A 157 9.75 -2.99 5.15
CA ILE A 157 8.57 -2.10 5.17
C ILE A 157 8.82 -0.88 4.27
N GLU A 158 10.00 -0.27 4.33
CA GLU A 158 10.31 0.90 3.49
C GLU A 158 10.40 0.56 2.00
N LEU A 159 10.95 -0.60 1.64
CA LEU A 159 10.97 -1.06 0.25
C LEU A 159 9.57 -1.39 -0.27
N GLU A 160 8.69 -1.98 0.55
CA GLU A 160 7.28 -2.17 0.21
C GLU A 160 6.62 -0.81 -0.09
N ARG A 161 6.75 0.17 0.82
CA ARG A 161 6.16 1.51 0.67
C ARG A 161 6.73 2.27 -0.52
N LEU A 162 8.04 2.17 -0.75
CA LEU A 162 8.73 2.78 -1.90
C LEU A 162 8.29 2.15 -3.22
N SER A 163 8.06 0.84 -3.27
CA SER A 163 7.61 0.13 -4.48
C SER A 163 6.21 0.54 -4.96
N MET A 164 5.39 1.10 -4.07
CA MET A 164 4.06 1.63 -4.41
C MET A 164 4.10 3.05 -4.99
N ILE A 165 5.25 3.74 -4.94
CA ILE A 165 5.38 5.10 -5.46
C ILE A 165 5.49 5.05 -7.00
N GLY A 166 4.47 5.57 -7.67
CA GLY A 166 4.47 5.69 -9.13
C GLY A 166 5.51 6.69 -9.64
N PRO A 167 6.10 6.47 -10.84
CA PRO A 167 6.98 7.46 -11.46
C PRO A 167 6.24 8.78 -11.76
N ASP A 168 4.92 8.71 -11.99
CA ASP A 168 4.05 9.88 -12.10
C ASP A 168 3.95 10.66 -10.79
N GLU A 169 3.86 9.99 -9.63
CA GLU A 169 3.92 10.65 -8.32
C GLU A 169 5.24 11.40 -8.12
N ILE A 170 6.37 10.80 -8.52
CA ILE A 170 7.70 11.45 -8.43
C ILE A 170 7.74 12.70 -9.30
N VAL A 171 7.21 12.62 -10.53
CA VAL A 171 7.07 13.79 -11.42
C VAL A 171 6.16 14.85 -10.79
N TYR A 172 5.02 14.48 -10.19
CA TYR A 172 4.15 15.43 -9.49
C TYR A 172 4.78 16.05 -8.24
N ALA A 173 5.62 15.31 -7.51
CA ALA A 173 6.37 15.83 -6.37
C ALA A 173 7.44 16.86 -6.77
N ALA A 174 8.00 16.72 -7.97
CA ALA A 174 9.00 17.64 -8.54
C ALA A 174 8.41 18.90 -9.18
N ILE A 175 7.09 18.97 -9.41
CA ILE A 175 6.41 20.16 -9.96
C ILE A 175 6.02 21.11 -8.81
N ASP A 176 5.89 22.41 -9.15
CA ASP A 176 5.58 23.50 -8.22
C ASP A 176 4.28 23.30 -7.40
N ASP A 177 4.20 23.95 -6.24
CA ASP A 177 3.23 23.67 -5.17
C ASP A 177 1.76 23.90 -5.58
N ASP A 178 1.50 24.76 -6.56
CA ASP A 178 0.17 24.98 -7.13
C ASP A 178 -0.32 23.83 -8.04
N ALA A 179 0.57 22.94 -8.48
CA ALA A 179 0.17 21.66 -9.09
C ALA A 179 -0.14 20.62 -8.02
N LYS A 180 0.65 20.55 -6.93
CA LYS A 180 0.43 19.62 -5.81
C LYS A 180 -0.97 19.78 -5.19
N LYS A 181 -1.48 21.01 -5.08
CA LYS A 181 -2.87 21.28 -4.64
C LYS A 181 -3.94 20.70 -5.57
N ARG A 182 -3.69 20.64 -6.89
CA ARG A 182 -4.66 20.13 -7.88
C ARG A 182 -4.66 18.60 -7.96
N PHE A 183 -3.52 17.97 -7.67
CA PHE A 183 -3.35 16.52 -7.69
C PHE A 183 -3.24 15.89 -6.30
N GLY A 184 -3.71 16.57 -5.25
CA GLY A 184 -3.46 16.19 -3.85
C GLY A 184 -3.90 14.78 -3.45
N ASN A 185 -4.88 14.20 -4.14
CA ASN A 185 -5.36 12.82 -3.93
C ASN A 185 -4.66 11.77 -4.82
N ARG A 186 -3.66 12.16 -5.62
CA ARG A 186 -2.83 11.25 -6.44
C ARG A 186 -1.44 11.01 -5.87
N MET A 187 -0.97 11.84 -4.93
CA MET A 187 0.36 11.71 -4.29
C MET A 187 0.31 10.87 -2.99
N ASN A 188 -0.62 9.91 -2.92
CA ASN A 188 -0.94 9.23 -1.68
C ASN A 188 0.20 8.30 -1.22
N ASN A 189 0.94 7.66 -2.15
CA ASN A 189 2.01 6.75 -1.76
C ASN A 189 3.26 7.50 -1.33
N ILE A 190 3.63 8.60 -2.02
CA ILE A 190 4.71 9.50 -1.56
C ILE A 190 4.41 10.03 -0.16
N ARG A 191 3.18 10.49 0.08
CA ARG A 191 2.77 10.96 1.42
C ARG A 191 2.89 9.84 2.46
N ASN A 192 2.36 8.65 2.17
CA ASN A 192 2.43 7.50 3.08
C ASN A 192 3.88 7.09 3.40
N TYR A 193 4.82 7.19 2.44
CA TYR A 193 6.24 6.92 2.65
C TYR A 193 6.92 7.98 3.54
N ILE A 194 6.61 9.27 3.31
CA ILE A 194 7.08 10.37 4.17
C ILE A 194 6.53 10.22 5.59
N ASP A 195 5.24 9.91 5.72
CA ASP A 195 4.57 9.72 7.00
C ASP A 195 5.12 8.50 7.76
N TRP A 196 5.57 7.45 7.07
CA TRP A 196 6.31 6.35 7.70
C TRP A 196 7.62 6.81 8.35
N SER A 197 8.46 7.57 7.62
CA SER A 197 9.73 8.11 8.14
C SER A 197 9.51 9.06 9.33
N ASN A 198 8.45 9.89 9.26
CA ASN A 198 8.01 10.73 10.37
C ASN A 198 7.58 9.88 11.59
N ARG A 199 6.78 8.83 11.38
CA ARG A 199 6.34 7.93 12.46
C ARG A 199 7.51 7.21 13.13
N LEU A 200 8.51 6.75 12.36
CA LEU A 200 9.74 6.16 12.89
C LEU A 200 10.53 7.17 13.75
N THR A 201 10.62 8.42 13.30
CA THR A 201 11.22 9.53 14.06
C THR A 201 10.53 9.70 15.44
N TYR A 202 9.19 9.75 15.46
CA TYR A 202 8.43 9.91 16.70
C TYR A 202 8.42 8.65 17.58
N LEU A 203 8.43 7.44 16.99
CA LEU A 203 8.54 6.17 17.71
C LEU A 203 9.85 6.11 18.48
N THR A 204 10.97 6.37 17.80
CA THR A 204 12.32 6.40 18.39
C THR A 204 12.38 7.38 19.57
N ALA A 205 11.83 8.59 19.38
CA ALA A 205 11.78 9.59 20.44
C ALA A 205 10.89 9.17 21.62
N THR A 206 9.75 8.53 21.34
CA THR A 206 8.82 8.05 22.36
C THR A 206 9.45 6.95 23.21
N GLU A 207 10.09 5.95 22.60
CA GLU A 207 10.78 4.87 23.33
C GLU A 207 11.85 5.44 24.28
N ILE A 208 12.66 6.39 23.81
CA ILE A 208 13.68 7.07 24.64
C ILE A 208 13.04 7.88 25.78
N LEU A 209 11.94 8.58 25.54
CA LEU A 209 11.29 9.46 26.52
C LEU A 209 10.45 8.70 27.56
N ARG A 210 9.90 7.53 27.22
CA ARG A 210 9.21 6.62 28.16
C ARG A 210 10.15 6.06 29.22
N CYS A 211 11.45 5.97 28.94
CA CYS A 211 12.46 5.45 29.86
C CYS A 211 12.65 6.34 31.10
N SER A 212 11.92 6.04 32.19
CA SER A 212 11.99 6.80 33.45
C SER A 212 13.39 6.71 34.11
N LYS A 213 14.01 5.52 34.09
CA LYS A 213 15.33 5.26 34.67
C LYS A 213 16.45 5.70 33.72
N ARG A 214 17.45 6.44 34.22
CA ARG A 214 18.59 6.94 33.42
C ARG A 214 19.37 5.82 32.72
N GLY A 215 19.69 4.73 33.41
CA GLY A 215 20.47 3.62 32.85
C GLY A 215 19.76 2.96 31.67
N TYR A 216 18.48 2.64 31.83
CA TYR A 216 17.66 2.08 30.76
C TYR A 216 17.58 3.02 29.55
N ARG A 217 17.39 4.33 29.77
CA ARG A 217 17.39 5.32 28.68
C ARG A 217 18.71 5.44 27.91
N ILE A 218 19.85 5.27 28.58
CA ILE A 218 21.16 5.22 27.90
C ILE A 218 21.19 3.98 26.98
N HIS A 219 20.82 2.82 27.51
CA HIS A 219 20.80 1.57 26.76
C HIS A 219 19.84 1.60 25.55
N THR A 220 18.65 2.20 25.68
CA THR A 220 17.74 2.43 24.55
C THR A 220 18.34 3.33 23.47
N ILE A 221 19.11 4.37 23.84
CA ILE A 221 19.80 5.23 22.87
C ILE A 221 20.95 4.47 22.19
N GLU A 222 21.74 3.70 22.93
CA GLU A 222 22.81 2.83 22.38
C GLU A 222 22.23 1.84 21.36
N TYR A 223 21.12 1.16 21.72
CA TYR A 223 20.41 0.27 20.82
C TYR A 223 19.97 0.96 19.52
N PHE A 224 19.34 2.13 19.57
CA PHE A 224 18.95 2.85 18.35
C PHE A 224 20.14 3.34 17.53
N ILE A 225 21.29 3.64 18.16
CA ILE A 225 22.54 3.93 17.44
C ILE A 225 23.05 2.68 16.71
N ASP A 226 22.98 1.51 17.32
CA ASP A 226 23.37 0.25 16.66
C ASP A 226 22.40 -0.11 15.52
N VAL A 227 21.08 0.10 15.69
CA VAL A 227 20.10 -0.02 14.60
C VAL A 227 20.45 0.93 13.45
N ALA A 228 20.83 2.17 13.74
CA ALA A 228 21.22 3.16 12.74
C ALA A 228 22.49 2.77 11.97
N LYS A 229 23.48 2.14 12.62
CA LYS A 229 24.65 1.54 11.93
C LYS A 229 24.23 0.41 10.99
N GLU A 230 23.36 -0.48 11.45
CA GLU A 230 22.85 -1.59 10.64
C GLU A 230 22.02 -1.09 9.44
N CYS A 231 21.26 -0.01 9.60
CA CYS A 231 20.62 0.69 8.48
C CYS A 231 21.64 1.17 7.45
N ILE A 232 22.78 1.75 7.85
CA ILE A 232 23.87 2.13 6.91
C ILE A 232 24.43 0.89 6.22
N ASN A 233 24.73 -0.19 6.98
CA ASN A 233 25.31 -1.43 6.44
C ASN A 233 24.41 -2.09 5.37
N ILE A 234 23.09 -1.96 5.52
CA ILE A 234 22.08 -2.46 4.55
C ILE A 234 21.86 -1.47 3.38
N GLY A 235 22.29 -0.22 3.50
CA GLY A 235 22.04 0.85 2.53
C GLY A 235 20.73 1.60 2.73
N ASN A 236 20.07 1.41 3.88
CA ASN A 236 18.84 2.11 4.24
C ASN A 236 19.12 3.46 4.91
N PHE A 237 19.41 4.46 4.08
CA PHE A 237 19.68 5.82 4.54
C PHE A 237 18.43 6.55 5.07
N ASN A 238 17.21 6.14 4.68
CA ASN A 238 15.97 6.80 5.13
C ASN A 238 15.70 6.52 6.62
N SER A 239 15.71 5.24 7.01
CA SER A 239 15.58 4.83 8.41
C SER A 239 16.73 5.37 9.27
N PHE A 240 17.97 5.36 8.76
CA PHE A 240 19.11 6.00 9.43
C PHE A 240 18.81 7.48 9.72
N MET A 241 18.42 8.26 8.71
CA MET A 241 18.14 9.69 8.88
C MET A 241 16.96 9.96 9.82
N ALA A 242 15.92 9.09 9.83
CA ALA A 242 14.80 9.20 10.77
C ALA A 242 15.23 9.00 12.25
N ILE A 243 16.11 8.02 12.51
CA ILE A 243 16.68 7.81 13.85
C ILE A 243 17.55 9.01 14.27
N VAL A 244 18.39 9.52 13.36
CA VAL A 244 19.21 10.71 13.63
C VAL A 244 18.35 11.96 13.88
N ALA A 245 17.29 12.15 13.09
CA ALA A 245 16.31 13.21 13.29
C ALA A 245 15.67 13.13 14.68
N ALA A 246 15.28 11.92 15.12
CA ALA A 246 14.71 11.70 16.45
C ALA A 246 15.67 12.11 17.57
N LEU A 247 16.93 11.66 17.50
CA LEU A 247 17.98 12.01 18.47
C LEU A 247 18.28 13.52 18.50
N SER A 248 18.09 14.22 17.38
CA SER A 248 18.25 15.68 17.27
C SER A 248 17.07 16.50 17.82
N LEU A 249 15.92 15.87 18.11
CA LEU A 249 14.72 16.60 18.57
C LEU A 249 15.01 17.37 19.88
N PRO A 250 14.48 18.60 20.05
CA PRO A 250 14.70 19.41 21.26
C PRO A 250 14.31 18.71 22.58
N LEU A 251 13.37 17.77 22.50
CA LEU A 251 12.92 16.93 23.62
C LEU A 251 14.06 16.05 24.16
N ILE A 252 14.84 15.44 23.26
CA ILE A 252 15.94 14.53 23.57
C ILE A 252 17.22 15.33 23.81
N ALA A 253 17.53 16.33 22.96
CA ALA A 253 18.72 17.17 23.08
C ALA A 253 18.84 17.90 24.45
N ARG A 254 17.71 18.17 25.13
CA ARG A 254 17.67 18.72 26.49
C ARG A 254 18.14 17.74 27.58
N LEU A 255 18.20 16.43 27.30
CA LEU A 255 18.67 15.39 28.22
C LEU A 255 20.21 15.36 28.34
N LYS A 256 20.84 16.52 28.61
CA LYS A 256 22.29 16.76 28.53
C LYS A 256 23.17 15.67 29.18
N LYS A 257 22.79 15.16 30.38
CA LYS A 257 23.50 14.06 31.09
C LYS A 257 23.41 12.68 30.42
N THR A 258 22.63 12.54 29.36
CA THR A 258 22.41 11.31 28.58
C THR A 258 23.05 11.49 27.20
N VAL A 259 22.69 12.58 26.52
CA VAL A 259 23.11 12.89 25.15
C VAL A 259 24.62 13.10 25.01
N ILE A 260 25.30 13.68 26.01
CA ILE A 260 26.76 13.91 25.94
C ILE A 260 27.55 12.59 25.79
N LEU A 261 27.09 11.49 26.39
CA LEU A 261 27.78 10.19 26.29
C LEU A 261 27.63 9.61 24.87
N SER A 262 26.42 9.69 24.31
CA SER A 262 26.11 9.22 22.95
C SER A 262 26.73 10.10 21.85
N PHE A 263 26.88 11.40 22.07
CA PHE A 263 27.56 12.31 21.11
C PHE A 263 29.04 11.96 20.91
N PHE A 264 29.72 11.45 21.94
CA PHE A 264 31.11 10.97 21.80
C PHE A 264 31.19 9.72 20.91
N PHE A 265 30.19 8.82 20.96
CA PHE A 265 30.10 7.67 20.05
C PHE A 265 29.72 8.08 18.62
N PHE A 266 28.92 9.13 18.46
CA PHE A 266 28.50 9.65 17.15
C PHE A 266 29.65 10.25 16.32
N HIS A 267 30.81 10.48 16.92
CA HIS A 267 32.04 10.95 16.25
C HIS A 267 33.01 9.81 15.89
N LEU A 268 32.60 8.55 16.11
CA LEU A 268 33.37 7.33 15.86
C LEU A 268 32.74 6.45 14.76
N ILE A 269 31.65 6.92 14.15
CA ILE A 269 30.95 6.35 12.99
C ILE A 269 31.23 7.25 11.79
#